data_AF-A0A3P7E379-F1
#
_entry.id   AF-A0A3P7E379-F1
#
_cell.length_a   1.000
_cell.length_b   1.000
_cell.length_c   1.000
_cell.angle_alpha   90.00
_cell.angle_beta   90.00
_cell.angle_gamma   90.00
#
_symmetry.space_group_name_H-M   'P 1'
#
loop_
_entity.id
_entity.type
_entity.pdbx_description
1 polymer ?
#
loop_
_entity_poly.entity_id
_entity_poly.type
_entity_poly.pdbx_seq_one_letter_code
_entity_poly.pdbx_strand_id
1 'polypeptide(L)'
;MKKNKYGNIEDLLVHVSLATPRGIIRRQCQVPRVSGGPDLQHIILGSEGILGVITEATLKIFVKPEVKKYGSFVFPTFEHGVNFFREVARQRCQCASLRLVDNEQFLMGQALKTYSGSLLKSLKHALENLYVTKWKNFKLDEIVAATCVYEGTRGEVCSEERKLTTLAESLNGISGGADNGEYGYRLTFAIAYLRVSFHNNF
;
A
#
# COMPACT_ATOMS: atom_id res chain seq x y z
N MET A 1 2.66 0.94 -5.06
CA MET A 1 1.63 0.89 -3.99
C MET A 1 0.72 -0.33 -4.10
N LYS A 2 0.06 -0.54 -5.24
CA LYS A 2 -0.95 -1.62 -5.41
C LYS A 2 -0.40 -2.90 -6.07
N LYS A 3 0.87 -3.22 -5.78
CA LYS A 3 1.60 -4.28 -6.49
C LYS A 3 1.03 -5.67 -6.25
N ASN A 4 0.37 -5.91 -5.13
CA ASN A 4 -0.19 -7.22 -4.80
C ASN A 4 -1.26 -7.65 -5.80
N LYS A 5 -2.03 -6.69 -6.35
CA LYS A 5 -3.11 -6.98 -7.32
C LYS A 5 -2.66 -6.83 -8.78
N TYR A 6 -1.79 -5.88 -9.08
CA TYR A 6 -1.43 -5.54 -10.46
C TYR A 6 0.00 -5.94 -10.87
N GLY A 7 0.85 -6.31 -9.91
CA GLY A 7 2.28 -6.52 -10.12
C GLY A 7 3.11 -5.23 -10.01
N ASN A 8 4.42 -5.40 -10.07
CA ASN A 8 5.36 -4.29 -10.26
C ASN A 8 5.49 -3.95 -11.75
N ILE A 9 6.36 -3.00 -12.10
CA ILE A 9 6.50 -2.55 -13.49
C ILE A 9 7.00 -3.66 -14.42
N GLU A 10 7.87 -4.54 -13.92
CA GLU A 10 8.37 -5.72 -14.62
C GLU A 10 7.28 -6.75 -14.94
N ASP A 11 6.26 -6.85 -14.09
CA ASP A 11 5.11 -7.76 -14.32
C ASP A 11 4.10 -7.16 -15.31
N LEU A 12 4.01 -5.82 -15.34
CA LEU A 12 3.12 -5.06 -16.21
C LEU A 12 3.67 -4.93 -17.63
N LEU A 13 4.99 -4.88 -17.81
CA LEU A 13 5.60 -4.72 -19.12
C LEU A 13 5.44 -5.99 -19.97
N VAL A 14 4.83 -5.85 -21.14
CA VAL A 14 4.68 -6.93 -22.14
C VAL A 14 5.67 -6.74 -23.28
N HIS A 15 5.87 -5.51 -23.73
CA HIS A 15 6.76 -5.16 -24.85
C HIS A 15 7.42 -3.79 -24.62
N VAL A 16 8.65 -3.63 -25.10
CA VAL A 16 9.42 -2.38 -25.04
C VAL A 16 10.23 -2.20 -26.33
N SER A 17 10.26 -0.97 -26.83
CA SER A 17 11.13 -0.53 -27.92
C SER A 17 12.19 0.41 -27.35
N LEU A 18 13.46 0.04 -27.49
CA LEU A 18 14.61 0.84 -27.05
C LEU A 18 15.38 1.37 -28.26
N ALA A 19 15.49 2.68 -28.38
CA ALA A 19 16.37 3.33 -29.33
C ALA A 19 17.79 3.45 -28.74
N THR A 20 18.76 2.81 -29.38
CA THR A 20 20.18 2.85 -29.00
C THR A 20 20.99 3.51 -30.13
N PRO A 21 22.23 3.96 -29.87
CA PRO A 21 23.12 4.44 -30.95
C PRO A 21 23.39 3.41 -32.06
N ARG A 22 23.17 2.11 -31.79
CA ARG A 22 23.32 1.02 -32.77
C ARG A 22 22.04 0.69 -33.54
N GLY A 23 20.91 1.33 -33.20
CA GLY A 23 19.61 1.06 -33.80
C GLY A 23 18.54 0.72 -32.76
N ILE A 24 17.39 0.24 -33.25
CA ILE A 24 16.20 -0.04 -32.42
C ILE A 24 16.21 -1.50 -31.98
N ILE A 25 16.17 -1.72 -30.66
CA ILE A 25 16.00 -3.03 -30.05
C ILE A 25 14.52 -3.20 -29.70
N ARG A 26 13.86 -4.20 -30.28
CA ARG A 26 12.48 -4.59 -29.98
C ARG A 26 12.27 -6.07 -30.25
N ARG A 27 11.35 -6.71 -29.53
CA ARG A 27 10.91 -8.08 -29.85
C ARG A 27 10.05 -8.09 -31.11
N GLN A 28 10.15 -9.16 -31.90
CA GLN A 28 9.35 -9.37 -33.11
C GLN A 28 7.91 -9.83 -32.82
N CYS A 29 7.67 -10.49 -31.69
CA CYS A 29 6.36 -11.02 -31.31
C CYS A 29 5.85 -10.41 -30.00
N GLN A 30 4.52 -10.31 -29.90
CA GLN A 30 3.80 -9.89 -28.70
C GLN A 30 3.03 -11.08 -28.14
N VAL A 31 3.71 -11.89 -27.35
CA VAL A 31 3.17 -13.11 -26.75
C VAL A 31 3.33 -13.05 -25.23
N PRO A 32 2.40 -13.65 -24.46
CA PRO A 32 2.38 -13.49 -23.01
C PRO A 32 3.59 -14.09 -22.29
N ARG A 33 4.23 -15.10 -22.88
CA ARG A 33 5.44 -15.76 -22.35
C ARG A 33 6.24 -16.39 -23.50
N VAL A 34 7.57 -16.26 -23.45
CA VAL A 34 8.50 -16.80 -24.46
C VAL A 34 9.65 -17.51 -23.77
N SER A 35 10.10 -18.61 -24.38
CA SER A 35 11.39 -19.24 -24.10
C SER A 35 12.25 -19.10 -25.36
N GLY A 36 13.06 -18.04 -25.41
CA GLY A 36 13.84 -17.66 -26.59
C GLY A 36 15.27 -17.25 -26.25
N GLY A 37 15.79 -17.73 -25.12
CA GLY A 37 17.04 -17.25 -24.52
C GLY A 37 16.82 -16.19 -23.44
N PRO A 38 17.89 -15.48 -23.02
CA PRO A 38 17.80 -14.43 -22.02
C PRO A 38 16.82 -13.34 -22.41
N ASP A 39 16.01 -12.92 -21.45
CA ASP A 39 15.02 -11.89 -21.69
C ASP A 39 15.68 -10.51 -21.79
N LEU A 40 15.77 -9.98 -23.02
CA LEU A 40 16.29 -8.63 -23.27
C LEU A 40 15.49 -7.53 -22.54
N GLN A 41 14.20 -7.72 -22.24
CA GLN A 41 13.41 -6.74 -21.49
C GLN A 41 13.96 -6.54 -20.08
N HIS A 42 14.45 -7.61 -19.45
CA HIS A 42 15.07 -7.53 -18.13
C HIS A 42 16.43 -6.82 -18.15
N ILE A 43 17.10 -6.74 -19.31
CA ILE A 43 18.32 -5.92 -19.49
C ILE A 43 17.96 -4.43 -19.64
N ILE A 44 16.85 -4.14 -20.31
CA ILE A 44 16.38 -2.77 -20.53
C ILE A 44 15.79 -2.18 -19.24
N LEU A 45 15.02 -2.99 -18.50
CA LEU A 45 14.47 -2.63 -17.18
C LEU A 45 15.61 -2.38 -16.19
N GLY A 46 15.60 -1.21 -15.54
CA GLY A 46 16.67 -0.83 -14.61
C GLY A 46 17.95 -0.35 -15.29
N SER A 47 17.94 -0.10 -16.61
CA SER A 47 19.12 0.45 -17.32
C SER A 47 19.44 1.91 -16.99
N GLU A 48 18.54 2.62 -16.30
CA GLU A 48 18.72 4.02 -15.86
C GLU A 48 19.18 4.98 -16.98
N GLY A 49 18.81 4.70 -18.24
CA GLY A 49 19.17 5.51 -19.41
C GLY A 49 20.56 5.24 -20.01
N ILE A 50 21.31 4.28 -19.47
CA ILE A 50 22.68 3.96 -19.93
C ILE A 50 22.67 3.30 -21.32
N LEU A 51 21.65 2.48 -21.61
CA LEU A 51 21.60 1.68 -22.84
C LEU A 51 20.97 2.42 -24.03
N GLY A 52 20.21 3.49 -23.77
CA GLY A 52 19.44 4.20 -24.78
C GLY A 52 18.14 4.79 -24.23
N VAL A 53 17.23 5.16 -25.14
CA VAL A 53 15.96 5.80 -24.81
C VAL A 53 14.80 4.87 -25.15
N ILE A 54 13.94 4.60 -24.16
CA ILE A 54 12.71 3.84 -24.38
C ILE A 54 11.72 4.74 -25.12
N THR A 55 11.28 4.32 -26.31
CA THR A 55 10.37 5.11 -27.16
C THR A 55 8.93 4.63 -27.07
N GLU A 56 8.71 3.33 -26.92
CA GLU A 56 7.39 2.72 -26.84
C GLU A 56 7.39 1.60 -25.78
N ALA A 57 6.26 1.44 -25.09
CA ALA A 57 6.04 0.35 -24.16
C ALA A 57 4.59 -0.15 -24.26
N THR A 58 4.41 -1.46 -24.26
CA THR A 58 3.11 -2.11 -24.14
C THR A 58 2.95 -2.65 -22.72
N LEU A 59 1.92 -2.18 -22.01
CA LEU A 59 1.66 -2.54 -20.63
C LEU A 59 0.36 -3.35 -20.50
N LYS A 60 0.32 -4.26 -19.53
CA LYS A 60 -0.91 -4.92 -19.10
C LYS A 60 -1.86 -3.88 -18.50
N ILE A 61 -3.11 -3.93 -18.93
CA ILE A 61 -4.19 -3.12 -18.39
C ILE A 61 -5.23 -4.02 -17.72
N PHE A 62 -5.98 -3.45 -16.78
CA PHE A 62 -7.02 -4.14 -16.04
C PHE A 62 -8.29 -3.31 -16.08
N VAL A 63 -9.45 -3.97 -16.01
CA VAL A 63 -10.74 -3.29 -15.89
C VAL A 63 -10.76 -2.47 -14.59
N LYS A 64 -11.35 -1.27 -14.64
CA LYS A 64 -11.52 -0.43 -13.45
C LYS A 64 -12.31 -1.22 -12.39
N PRO A 65 -11.81 -1.35 -11.15
CA PRO A 65 -12.50 -2.10 -10.11
C PRO A 65 -13.86 -1.46 -9.79
N GLU A 66 -14.88 -2.30 -9.57
CA GLU A 66 -16.24 -1.85 -9.22
C GLU A 66 -16.25 -1.11 -7.88
N VAL A 67 -15.49 -1.62 -6.92
CA VAL A 67 -15.41 -1.08 -5.56
C VAL A 67 -13.96 -0.87 -5.17
N LYS A 68 -13.71 0.27 -4.53
CA LYS A 68 -12.49 0.58 -3.79
C LYS A 68 -12.88 0.90 -2.35
N LYS A 69 -12.31 0.16 -1.40
CA LYS A 69 -12.58 0.34 0.03
C LYS A 69 -11.27 0.54 0.78
N TYR A 70 -11.26 1.48 1.72
CA TYR A 70 -10.15 1.69 2.64
C TYR A 70 -10.45 1.04 3.98
N GLY A 71 -9.41 0.56 4.66
CA GLY A 71 -9.52 0.06 6.01
C GLY A 71 -8.24 0.32 6.79
N SER A 72 -8.30 0.10 8.09
CA SER A 72 -7.11 0.07 8.93
C SER A 72 -7.29 -0.94 10.05
N PHE A 73 -6.16 -1.42 10.56
CA PHE A 73 -6.06 -2.28 11.73
C PHE A 73 -5.06 -1.66 12.70
N VAL A 74 -5.25 -1.86 13.99
CA VAL A 74 -4.38 -1.35 15.04
C VAL A 74 -3.91 -2.54 15.87
N PHE A 75 -2.61 -2.61 16.12
CA PHE A 75 -1.97 -3.71 16.87
C PHE A 75 -1.24 -3.15 18.10
N PRO A 76 -1.10 -3.96 19.17
CA PRO A 76 -0.48 -3.52 20.42
C PRO A 76 1.02 -3.19 20.28
N THR A 77 1.74 -3.95 19.46
CA THR A 77 3.18 -3.77 19.21
C THR A 77 3.51 -3.97 17.74
N PHE A 78 4.65 -3.45 17.30
CA PHE A 78 5.15 -3.64 15.93
C PHE A 78 5.30 -5.13 15.56
N GLU A 79 5.72 -5.97 16.50
CA GLU A 79 5.86 -7.42 16.30
C GLU A 79 4.53 -8.10 15.94
N HIS A 80 3.43 -7.73 16.59
CA HIS A 80 2.09 -8.22 16.25
C HIS A 80 1.70 -7.81 14.83
N GLY A 81 1.98 -6.56 14.45
CA GLY A 81 1.77 -6.07 13.09
C GLY A 81 2.59 -6.84 12.05
N VAL A 82 3.86 -7.13 12.33
CA VAL A 82 4.73 -7.92 11.44
C VAL A 82 4.24 -9.36 11.32
N ASN A 83 3.82 -9.98 12.43
CA ASN A 83 3.23 -11.32 12.43
C ASN A 83 1.94 -11.36 11.60
N PHE A 84 1.11 -10.32 11.67
CA PHE A 84 -0.07 -10.18 10.81
C PHE A 84 0.32 -10.17 9.32
N PHE A 85 1.32 -9.37 8.93
CA PHE A 85 1.79 -9.34 7.53
C PHE A 85 2.37 -10.68 7.10
N ARG A 86 3.11 -11.36 7.97
CA ARG A 86 3.66 -12.70 7.73
C ARG A 86 2.56 -13.71 7.47
N GLU A 87 1.51 -13.72 8.29
CA GLU A 87 0.36 -14.61 8.11
C GLU A 87 -0.44 -14.29 6.85
N VAL A 88 -0.66 -13.00 6.54
CA VAL A 88 -1.30 -12.57 5.29
C VAL A 88 -0.51 -13.07 4.08
N ALA A 89 0.83 -12.99 4.15
CA ALA A 89 1.70 -13.48 3.09
C ALA A 89 1.67 -15.02 2.96
N ARG A 90 1.67 -15.73 4.10
CA ARG A 90 1.60 -17.20 4.17
C ARG A 90 0.30 -17.73 3.57
N GLN A 91 -0.83 -17.10 3.88
CA GLN A 91 -2.15 -17.49 3.39
C GLN A 91 -2.48 -16.95 1.98
N ARG A 92 -1.59 -16.12 1.40
CA ARG A 92 -1.79 -15.45 0.09
C ARG A 92 -3.12 -14.70 -0.01
N CYS A 93 -3.50 -14.01 1.07
CA CYS A 93 -4.73 -13.23 1.17
C CYS A 93 -4.46 -11.71 1.17
N GLN A 94 -3.40 -11.27 0.49
CA GLN A 94 -3.05 -9.87 0.41
C GLN A 94 -4.15 -9.07 -0.29
N CYS A 95 -4.60 -7.98 0.32
CA CYS A 95 -5.40 -6.97 -0.37
C CYS A 95 -4.53 -6.16 -1.35
N ALA A 96 -5.17 -5.31 -2.17
CA ALA A 96 -4.49 -4.55 -3.22
C ALA A 96 -3.30 -3.74 -2.70
N SER A 97 -3.41 -3.16 -1.50
CA SER A 97 -2.28 -2.53 -0.80
C SER A 97 -2.42 -2.67 0.71
N LEU A 98 -1.32 -3.03 1.37
CA LEU A 98 -1.25 -3.19 2.83
C LEU A 98 0.06 -2.57 3.31
N ARG A 99 0.00 -1.71 4.33
CA ARG A 99 1.16 -0.96 4.85
C ARG A 99 1.12 -0.89 6.37
N LEU A 100 2.18 -1.33 7.02
CA LEU A 100 2.37 -1.22 8.47
C LEU A 100 3.16 0.05 8.76
N VAL A 101 2.63 0.89 9.62
CA VAL A 101 3.31 2.09 10.13
C VAL A 101 3.68 1.87 11.58
N ASP A 102 4.88 2.32 11.96
CA ASP A 102 5.33 2.33 13.35
C ASP A 102 4.56 3.38 14.19
N ASN A 103 4.89 3.47 15.47
CA ASN A 103 4.25 4.38 16.39
C ASN A 103 4.47 5.86 16.02
N GLU A 104 5.71 6.23 15.65
CA GLU A 104 6.05 7.62 15.30
C GLU A 104 5.27 8.09 14.07
N GLN A 105 5.19 7.26 13.03
CA GLN A 105 4.39 7.54 11.83
C GLN A 105 2.90 7.56 12.13
N PHE A 106 2.41 6.71 13.05
CA PHE A 106 1.02 6.75 13.50
C PHE A 106 0.71 8.06 14.22
N LEU A 107 1.55 8.49 15.17
CA LEU A 107 1.42 9.76 15.88
C LEU A 107 1.48 10.96 14.93
N MET A 108 2.43 10.96 13.99
CA MET A 108 2.52 11.96 12.93
C MET A 108 1.23 12.02 12.09
N GLY A 109 0.71 10.85 11.69
CA GLY A 109 -0.55 10.76 10.95
C GLY A 109 -1.75 11.29 11.73
N GLN A 110 -1.77 11.11 13.05
CA GLN A 110 -2.79 11.69 13.93
C GLN A 110 -2.64 13.21 14.07
N ALA A 111 -1.40 13.72 14.21
CA ALA A 111 -1.13 15.14 14.34
C ALA A 111 -1.47 15.94 13.08
N LEU A 112 -1.33 15.34 11.90
CA LEU A 112 -1.65 15.98 10.62
C LEU A 112 -3.15 15.96 10.29
N LYS A 113 -3.97 15.19 11.01
CA LYS A 113 -5.41 15.23 10.81
C LYS A 113 -5.91 16.60 11.23
N THR A 114 -6.44 17.35 10.27
CA THR A 114 -7.08 18.63 10.54
C THR A 114 -8.11 18.43 11.64
N TYR A 115 -7.89 19.08 12.78
CA TYR A 115 -8.79 19.09 13.91
C TYR A 115 -10.10 19.74 13.46
N SER A 116 -11.03 18.96 12.89
CA SER A 116 -12.38 19.47 12.66
C SER A 116 -13.02 19.56 14.05
N GLY A 117 -13.27 20.78 14.55
CA GLY A 117 -13.76 21.10 15.90
C GLY A 117 -15.15 20.55 16.26
N SER A 118 -15.52 19.36 15.79
CA SER A 118 -16.73 18.65 16.19
C SER A 118 -16.48 17.93 17.51
N LEU A 119 -17.16 18.36 18.57
CA LEU A 119 -17.15 17.73 19.90
C LEU A 119 -17.44 16.21 19.86
N LEU A 120 -18.20 15.74 18.86
CA LEU A 120 -18.48 14.31 18.68
C LEU A 120 -17.21 13.51 18.35
N LYS A 121 -16.29 14.09 17.58
CA LYS A 121 -15.03 13.42 17.24
C LYS A 121 -14.05 13.41 18.42
N SER A 122 -14.03 14.45 19.26
CA SER A 122 -13.21 14.41 20.48
C SER A 122 -13.71 13.36 21.47
N LEU A 123 -15.04 13.21 21.61
CA LEU A 123 -15.63 12.11 22.39
C LEU A 123 -15.31 10.74 21.78
N LYS A 124 -15.40 10.60 20.46
CA LYS A 124 -15.03 9.35 19.79
C LYS A 124 -13.54 9.03 20.00
N HIS A 125 -12.65 10.00 19.88
CA HIS A 125 -11.23 9.84 20.18
C HIS A 125 -10.98 9.51 21.65
N ALA A 126 -11.70 10.12 22.58
CA ALA A 126 -11.61 9.79 24.01
C ALA A 126 -12.07 8.34 24.27
N LEU A 127 -13.14 7.89 23.62
CA LEU A 127 -13.64 6.51 23.71
C LEU A 127 -12.70 5.51 23.04
N GLU A 128 -12.16 5.83 21.86
CA GLU A 128 -11.13 5.03 21.19
C GLU A 128 -9.90 4.93 22.08
N ASN A 129 -9.41 6.04 22.63
CA ASN A 129 -8.29 6.07 23.56
C ASN A 129 -8.62 5.26 24.83
N LEU A 130 -9.80 5.40 25.42
CA LEU A 130 -10.23 4.67 26.61
C LEU A 130 -10.36 3.16 26.33
N TYR A 131 -10.88 2.78 25.17
CA TYR A 131 -11.05 1.38 24.77
C TYR A 131 -9.69 0.72 24.50
N VAL A 132 -8.81 1.42 23.80
CA VAL A 132 -7.44 0.99 23.50
C VAL A 132 -6.59 0.88 24.77
N THR A 133 -6.67 1.88 25.66
CA THR A 133 -5.85 1.93 26.89
C THR A 133 -6.44 1.15 28.06
N LYS A 134 -7.72 1.30 28.39
CA LYS A 134 -8.32 0.66 29.58
C LYS A 134 -8.85 -0.74 29.35
N TRP A 135 -9.35 -1.06 28.15
CA TRP A 135 -10.00 -2.36 27.91
C TRP A 135 -9.10 -3.38 27.20
N LYS A 136 -8.21 -2.91 26.31
CA LYS A 136 -7.27 -3.76 25.59
C LYS A 136 -5.82 -3.67 26.11
N ASN A 137 -5.53 -2.80 27.08
CA ASN A 137 -4.20 -2.62 27.69
C ASN A 137 -3.08 -2.28 26.68
N PHE A 138 -3.41 -1.59 25.58
CA PHE A 138 -2.38 -1.18 24.63
C PHE A 138 -1.63 0.03 25.18
N LYS A 139 -0.30 -0.05 25.21
CA LYS A 139 0.56 1.10 25.49
C LYS A 139 0.54 2.02 24.28
N LEU A 140 0.21 3.29 24.50
CA LEU A 140 0.15 4.32 23.47
C LEU A 140 1.51 4.56 22.79
N ASP A 141 2.62 4.21 23.47
CA ASP A 141 3.97 4.39 22.95
C ASP A 141 4.42 3.21 22.05
N GLU A 142 3.71 2.08 22.08
CA GLU A 142 4.05 0.86 21.33
C GLU A 142 3.04 0.53 20.22
N ILE A 143 1.86 1.15 20.25
CA ILE A 143 0.78 0.93 19.28
C ILE A 143 1.24 1.21 17.85
N VAL A 144 0.82 0.35 16.94
CA VAL A 144 1.09 0.47 15.50
C VAL A 144 -0.19 0.33 14.70
N ALA A 145 -0.21 0.87 13.49
CA ALA A 145 -1.36 0.77 12.60
C ALA A 145 -0.99 0.14 11.26
N ALA A 146 -1.87 -0.69 10.73
CA ALA A 146 -1.80 -1.17 9.37
C ALA A 146 -2.92 -0.53 8.55
N THR A 147 -2.58 0.11 7.42
CA THR A 147 -3.56 0.66 6.47
C THR A 147 -3.73 -0.28 5.29
N CYS A 148 -4.97 -0.53 4.87
CA CYS A 148 -5.30 -1.42 3.76
C CYS A 148 -6.19 -0.74 2.71
N VAL A 149 -6.01 -1.15 1.46
CA VAL A 149 -6.90 -0.82 0.33
C VAL A 149 -7.32 -2.12 -0.33
N TYR A 150 -8.62 -2.27 -0.47
CA TYR A 150 -9.27 -3.31 -1.25
C TYR A 150 -9.77 -2.70 -2.55
N GLU A 151 -9.55 -3.40 -3.67
CA GLU A 151 -10.06 -3.03 -4.98
C GLU A 151 -10.53 -4.30 -5.67
N GLY A 152 -11.71 -4.33 -6.29
CA GLY A 152 -12.22 -5.51 -6.99
C GLY A 152 -13.73 -5.47 -7.21
N THR A 153 -14.31 -6.63 -7.43
CA THR A 153 -15.78 -6.78 -7.40
C THR A 153 -16.28 -6.67 -5.96
N ARG A 154 -17.56 -6.34 -5.77
CA ARG A 154 -18.18 -6.27 -4.43
C ARG A 154 -17.97 -7.55 -3.61
N GLY A 155 -18.09 -8.71 -4.25
CA GLY A 155 -17.92 -10.02 -3.62
C GLY A 155 -16.48 -10.30 -3.17
N GLU A 156 -15.51 -10.01 -4.04
CA GLU A 156 -14.08 -10.14 -3.74
C GLU A 156 -13.68 -9.28 -2.55
N VAL A 157 -14.02 -7.98 -2.60
CA VAL A 157 -13.67 -7.01 -1.56
C VAL A 157 -14.25 -7.43 -0.21
N CYS A 158 -15.50 -7.89 -0.18
CA CYS A 158 -16.13 -8.35 1.06
C CYS A 158 -15.45 -9.62 1.61
N SER A 159 -15.04 -10.55 0.74
CA SER A 159 -14.32 -11.76 1.17
C SER A 159 -12.94 -11.44 1.71
N GLU A 160 -12.17 -10.59 1.02
CA GLU A 160 -10.84 -10.15 1.43
C GLU A 160 -10.89 -9.41 2.78
N GLU A 161 -11.83 -8.48 2.94
CA GLU A 161 -12.00 -7.72 4.18
C GLU A 161 -12.35 -8.62 5.37
N ARG A 162 -13.23 -9.61 5.18
CA ARG A 162 -13.57 -10.58 6.24
C ARG A 162 -12.34 -11.39 6.64
N LYS A 163 -11.59 -11.92 5.66
CA LYS A 163 -10.37 -12.69 5.93
C LYS A 163 -9.33 -11.89 6.69
N LEU A 164 -9.05 -10.65 6.25
CA LEU A 164 -8.08 -9.79 6.92
C LEU A 164 -8.54 -9.37 8.32
N THR A 165 -9.83 -9.09 8.51
CA THR A 165 -10.38 -8.76 9.83
C THR A 165 -10.24 -9.94 10.80
N THR A 166 -10.65 -11.15 10.40
CA THR A 166 -10.53 -12.35 11.24
C THR A 166 -9.06 -12.67 11.56
N LEU A 167 -8.16 -12.49 10.60
CA LEU A 167 -6.73 -12.71 10.84
C LEU A 167 -6.13 -11.64 11.77
N ALA A 168 -6.54 -10.38 11.65
CA ALA A 168 -6.12 -9.32 12.54
C ALA A 168 -6.60 -9.60 13.98
N GLU A 169 -7.86 -9.98 14.16
CA GLU A 169 -8.44 -10.34 15.47
C GLU A 169 -7.68 -11.51 16.13
N SER A 170 -7.26 -12.52 15.35
CA SER A 170 -6.48 -13.65 15.86
C SER A 170 -5.10 -13.26 16.41
N LEU A 171 -4.58 -12.09 16.02
CA LEU A 171 -3.29 -11.55 16.43
C LEU A 171 -3.44 -10.31 17.32
N ASN A 172 -4.55 -10.24 18.07
CA ASN A 172 -4.91 -9.13 18.95
C ASN A 172 -5.04 -7.77 18.24
N GLY A 173 -5.21 -7.76 16.93
CA GLY A 173 -5.52 -6.57 16.16
C GLY A 173 -6.98 -6.14 16.33
N ILE A 174 -7.23 -4.84 16.24
CA ILE A 174 -8.58 -4.25 16.21
C ILE A 174 -8.77 -3.47 14.91
N SER A 175 -10.00 -3.37 14.40
CA SER A 175 -10.27 -2.52 13.25
C SER A 175 -10.13 -1.03 13.62
N GLY A 176 -9.26 -0.31 12.91
CA GLY A 176 -9.02 1.12 13.09
C GLY A 176 -9.93 2.02 12.25
N GLY A 177 -10.92 1.46 11.53
CA GLY A 177 -11.86 2.21 10.70
C GLY A 177 -11.32 2.62 9.31
N ALA A 178 -12.25 2.97 8.42
CA ALA A 178 -11.95 3.31 7.02
C ALA A 178 -11.27 4.68 6.86
N ASP A 179 -11.69 5.67 7.65
CA ASP A 179 -11.17 7.05 7.60
C ASP A 179 -9.65 7.11 7.81
N ASN A 180 -9.14 6.31 8.74
CA ASN A 180 -7.71 6.22 9.03
C ASN A 180 -6.93 5.62 7.85
N GLY A 181 -7.51 4.61 7.20
CA GLY A 181 -6.97 4.03 5.97
C GLY A 181 -6.92 5.06 4.85
N GLU A 182 -8.04 5.70 4.54
CA GLU A 182 -8.13 6.70 3.48
C GLU A 182 -7.14 7.86 3.69
N TYR A 183 -7.07 8.37 4.92
CA TYR A 183 -6.16 9.45 5.28
C TYR A 183 -4.69 9.04 5.06
N GLY A 184 -4.28 7.85 5.50
CA GLY A 184 -2.90 7.36 5.29
C GLY A 184 -2.53 7.24 3.80
N TYR A 185 -3.46 6.80 2.96
CA TYR A 185 -3.24 6.75 1.51
C TYR A 185 -3.19 8.14 0.85
N ARG A 186 -3.98 9.11 1.33
CA ARG A 186 -3.88 10.51 0.89
C ARG A 186 -2.55 11.14 1.29
N LEU A 187 -2.11 10.90 2.52
CA LEU A 187 -0.87 11.45 3.07
C LEU A 187 0.37 11.04 2.25
N THR A 188 0.35 9.85 1.64
CA THR A 188 1.44 9.36 0.75
C THR A 188 1.80 10.36 -0.36
N PHE A 189 0.83 11.11 -0.89
CA PHE A 189 1.07 12.11 -1.93
C PHE A 189 1.44 13.48 -1.39
N ALA A 190 1.16 13.75 -0.11
CA ALA A 190 1.41 15.02 0.55
C ALA A 190 2.77 15.08 1.29
N ILE A 191 3.30 13.92 1.75
CA ILE A 191 4.55 13.85 2.53
C ILE A 191 5.73 14.54 1.83
N ALA A 192 5.81 14.47 0.49
CA ALA A 192 6.90 15.09 -0.26
C ALA A 192 6.98 16.62 -0.08
N TYR A 193 5.84 17.28 0.15
CA TYR A 193 5.78 18.73 0.37
C TYR A 193 6.28 19.14 1.75
N LEU A 194 6.22 18.25 2.75
CA LEU A 194 6.74 18.53 4.09
C LEU A 194 8.24 18.86 4.06
N ARG A 195 9.01 18.22 3.16
CA ARG A 195 10.43 18.53 2.96
C ARG A 195 10.66 20.02 2.63
N VAL A 196 9.84 20.59 1.75
CA VAL A 196 9.94 22.01 1.37
C VAL A 196 9.53 22.90 2.53
N SER A 197 8.47 22.54 3.26
CA SER A 197 8.01 23.29 4.43
C SER A 197 9.04 23.34 5.56
N PHE A 198 9.78 22.26 5.79
CA PHE A 198 10.86 22.25 6.78
C PHE A 198 12.07 23.10 6.33
N HIS A 199 12.35 23.20 5.03
CA HIS A 199 13.47 24.01 4.54
C HIS A 199 13.21 25.53 4.62
N ASN A 200 11.95 25.96 4.54
CA ASN A 200 11.59 27.39 4.61
C ASN A 200 11.44 27.94 6.04
N ASN A 201 11.54 27.10 7.07
CA ASN A 201 11.40 27.51 8.48
C ASN A 201 12.73 27.46 9.27
N PHE A 202 13.85 27.21 8.58
CA PHE A 202 15.22 27.41 9.06
C PHE A 202 15.92 28.45 8.17
#